data_AF-A0A1D3UQH1-F1
#
_entry.id   AF-A0A1D3UQH1-F1
#
_cell.length_a   1.000
_cell.length_b   1.000
_cell.length_c   1.000
_cell.angle_alpha   90.00
_cell.angle_beta   90.00
_cell.angle_gamma   90.00
#
_symmetry.space_group_name_H-M   'P 1'
#
loop_
_entity.id
_entity.type
_entity.pdbx_description
1 polymer ?
#
loop_
_entity_poly.entity_id
_entity_poly.type
_entity_poly.pdbx_seq_one_letter_code
_entity_poly.pdbx_strand_id
1 'polypeptide(L)' 'MKILQVNQNISIKYVAAFMSITQLIGDTHKRYWISEYSKLSISIPPKEEQERIVVAIDNLFNTLDAVKENL' A
#
# COMPACT_ATOMS: atom_id res chain seq x y z
N MET A 1 -20.33 -19.44 -4.26
CA MET A 1 -19.43 -18.76 -3.31
C MET A 1 -19.15 -17.36 -3.86
N LYS A 2 -19.40 -16.29 -3.10
CA LYS A 2 -19.23 -14.91 -3.59
C LYS A 2 -17.86 -14.41 -3.13
N ILE A 3 -16.93 -14.26 -4.06
CA ILE A 3 -15.57 -13.76 -3.81
C ILE A 3 -15.59 -12.25 -4.05
N LEU A 4 -15.03 -11.48 -3.12
CA LEU A 4 -14.85 -10.05 -3.28
C LEU A 4 -13.79 -9.79 -4.36
N GLN A 5 -14.13 -8.94 -5.32
CA GLN A 5 -13.23 -8.52 -6.39
C GLN A 5 -12.80 -7.08 -6.14
N VAL A 6 -11.53 -6.78 -6.42
CA VAL A 6 -11.01 -5.41 -6.34
C VAL A 6 -11.68 -4.54 -7.41
N ASN A 7 -11.84 -3.25 -7.10
CA ASN A 7 -12.24 -2.27 -8.10
C ASN A 7 -11.16 -2.18 -9.20
N GLN A 8 -11.54 -2.29 -10.47
CA GLN A 8 -10.63 -2.31 -11.61
C GLN A 8 -9.80 -1.02 -11.79
N ASN A 9 -10.26 0.08 -11.18
CA ASN A 9 -9.59 1.38 -11.21
C ASN A 9 -8.60 1.59 -10.06
N ILE A 10 -8.43 0.58 -9.18
CA ILE A 10 -7.58 0.68 -8.00
C ILE A 10 -6.46 -0.35 -8.10
N SER A 11 -5.22 0.13 -8.01
CA SER A 11 -4.04 -0.70 -7.89
C SER A 11 -3.88 -1.15 -6.43
N ILE A 12 -3.88 -2.47 -6.21
CA ILE A 12 -3.64 -3.06 -4.89
C ILE A 12 -2.25 -2.68 -4.38
N LYS A 13 -1.24 -2.66 -5.27
CA LYS A 13 0.13 -2.27 -4.92
C LYS A 13 0.21 -0.84 -4.43
N TYR A 14 -0.52 0.08 -5.08
CA TYR A 14 -0.58 1.48 -4.67
C TYR A 14 -1.17 1.61 -3.26
N VAL A 15 -2.31 0.96 -3.01
CA VAL A 15 -2.95 0.98 -1.68
C VAL A 15 -2.03 0.36 -0.63
N ALA A 16 -1.35 -0.75 -0.93
CA ALA A 16 -0.40 -1.37 -0.01
C ALA A 16 0.77 -0.44 0.34
N ALA A 17 1.32 0.28 -0.66
CA ALA A 17 2.39 1.25 -0.45
C ALA A 17 1.92 2.47 0.35
N PHE A 18 0.68 2.93 0.16
CA PHE A 18 0.10 3.98 0.99
C PHE A 18 -0.15 3.50 2.42
N MET A 19 -0.59 2.26 2.61
CA MET A 19 -0.80 1.71 3.95
C MET A 19 0.51 1.49 4.70
N SER A 20 1.61 1.16 4.02
CA SER A 20 2.90 0.96 4.70
C SER A 20 3.43 2.23 5.37
N ILE A 21 3.12 3.41 4.84
CA ILE A 21 3.48 4.69 5.48
C ILE A 21 2.57 5.06 6.66
N THR A 22 1.37 4.48 6.75
CA THR A 22 0.40 4.82 7.82
C THR A 22 0.75 4.25 9.21
N GLN A 23 1.91 3.56 9.36
CA GLN A 23 2.44 3.05 10.64
C GLN A 23 1.37 2.40 11.53
N LEU A 24 0.59 1.48 10.97
CA LEU A 24 -0.50 0.81 11.68
C LEU A 24 0.08 0.00 12.86
N ILE A 25 -0.13 0.47 14.09
CA ILE A 25 0.33 -0.20 15.30
C ILE A 25 -0.63 -1.36 15.60
N GLY A 26 -0.09 -2.58 15.60
CA GLY A 26 -0.81 -3.83 15.86
C GLY A 26 -0.36 -4.54 17.14
N ASP A 27 0.31 -3.82 18.05
CA ASP A 27 0.88 -4.34 19.30
C ASP A 27 -0.17 -4.82 20.32
N THR A 28 -1.41 -4.36 20.17
CA THR A 28 -2.53 -4.74 21.03
C THR A 28 -3.59 -5.50 20.25
N HIS A 29 -4.31 -6.39 20.93
CA HIS A 29 -5.40 -7.21 20.35
C HIS A 29 -6.67 -6.38 20.01
N LYS A 30 -6.57 -5.06 19.93
CA LYS A 30 -7.70 -4.18 19.61
C LYS A 30 -7.95 -4.16 18.10
N ARG A 31 -9.23 -4.07 17.72
CA ARG A 31 -9.66 -3.98 16.32
C ARG A 31 -9.60 -2.54 15.79
N TYR A 32 -8.42 -1.93 15.80
CA TYR A 32 -8.22 -0.57 15.29
C TYR A 32 -8.61 -0.40 13.83
N TRP A 33 -8.53 -1.48 13.04
CA TRP A 33 -8.95 -1.45 11.64
C TRP A 33 -10.39 -0.97 11.46
N ILE A 34 -11.33 -1.50 12.22
CA ILE A 34 -12.76 -1.18 12.05
C ILE A 34 -13.07 0.21 12.60
N SER A 35 -12.49 0.57 13.75
CA SER A 35 -12.84 1.79 14.46
C SER A 35 -12.07 3.03 14.01
N GLU A 36 -10.85 2.88 13.51
CA GLU A 36 -9.92 3.99 13.25
C GLU A 36 -9.39 3.97 11.82
N TYR A 37 -8.69 2.91 11.42
CA TYR A 37 -7.99 2.89 10.12
C TYR A 37 -8.95 2.86 8.93
N SER A 38 -10.12 2.21 9.05
CA SER A 38 -11.16 2.21 8.01
C SER A 38 -11.71 3.60 7.67
N LYS A 39 -11.52 4.57 8.57
CA LYS A 39 -11.98 5.95 8.39
C LYS A 39 -10.95 6.83 7.71
N LEU A 40 -9.71 6.35 7.51
CA LEU A 40 -8.67 7.11 6.83
C LEU A 40 -9.04 7.29 5.36
N SER A 41 -9.01 8.54 4.89
CA SER A 41 -9.19 8.85 3.48
C SER A 41 -7.89 8.62 2.71
N ILE A 42 -7.93 7.73 1.72
CA ILE A 42 -6.84 7.51 0.78
C ILE A 42 -7.12 8.34 -0.47
N SER A 43 -6.16 9.16 -0.87
CA SER A 43 -6.23 9.85 -2.17
C SER A 43 -5.97 8.83 -3.27
N ILE A 44 -6.96 8.60 -4.14
CA ILE A 44 -6.84 7.65 -5.26
C ILE A 44 -6.70 8.45 -6.56
N PRO A 45 -5.47 8.62 -7.10
CA PRO A 45 -5.27 9.30 -8.38
C PRO A 45 -5.75 8.41 -9.55
N PRO A 46 -5.75 8.91 -10.81
CA PRO A 46 -6.03 8.10 -11.98
C PRO A 46 -5.15 6.85 -12.04
N LYS A 47 -5.66 5.76 -12.63
CA LYS A 47 -4.99 4.45 -12.64
C LYS A 47 -3.56 4.50 -13.18
N GLU A 48 -3.35 5.24 -14.27
CA GLU A 48 -2.02 5.45 -14.86
C GLU A 48 -1.04 6.08 -13.87
N GLU A 49 -1.49 7.07 -13.10
CA GLU A 49 -0.66 7.72 -12.09
C GLU A 49 -0.40 6.79 -10.89
N GLN A 50 -1.37 5.98 -10.48
CA GLN A 50 -1.14 4.94 -9.47
C GLN A 50 -0.04 3.97 -9.91
N GLU A 51 -0.04 3.54 -11.18
CA GLU A 51 0.96 2.64 -11.75
C GLU A 51 2.34 3.31 -11.83
N ARG A 52 2.41 4.58 -12.25
CA ARG A 52 3.67 5.36 -12.27
C ARG A 52 4.30 5.45 -10.88
N ILE A 53 3.49 5.73 -9.85
CA ILE A 53 3.96 5.80 -8.47
C ILE A 53 4.49 4.44 -8.00
N VAL A 54 3.76 3.36 -8.29
CA VAL A 54 4.20 1.99 -7.93
C VAL A 54 5.53 1.64 -8.58
N VAL A 55 5.72 1.94 -9.87
CA VAL A 55 7.00 1.71 -10.56
C VAL A 55 8.15 2.49 -9.91
N ALA A 56 7.92 3.75 -9.55
CA ALA A 56 8.94 4.55 -8.86
C ALA A 56 9.32 3.94 -7.50
N ILE A 57 8.34 3.45 -6.74
CA ILE A 57 8.57 2.79 -5.45
C ILE A 57 9.35 1.47 -5.63
N ASP A 58 8.93 0.62 -6.57
CA ASP A 58 9.60 -0.65 -6.87
C ASP A 58 11.08 -0.41 -7.26
N ASN A 59 11.37 0.62 -8.07
CA ASN A 59 12.74 0.98 -8.45
C ASN A 59 13.60 1.43 -7.25
N LEU A 60 13.02 2.18 -6.31
CA LEU A 60 13.72 2.61 -5.10
C LEU A 60 14.08 1.40 -4.21
N PHE A 61 13.14 0.49 -4.00
CA PHE A 61 13.39 -0.73 -3.23
C PHE A 61 14.44 -1.64 -3.90
N ASN A 62 14.36 -1.82 -5.22
CA ASN A 62 15.38 -2.58 -5.95
C ASN A 62 16.79 -1.99 -5.77
N THR A 63 16.89 -0.65 -5.74
CA THR A 63 18.18 0.02 -5.50
C THR A 63 18.68 -0.24 -4.08
N LEU A 64 17.79 -0.19 -3.08
CA LEU A 64 18.14 -0.49 -1.69
C LEU A 64 18.57 -1.95 -1.51
N ASP A 65 17.88 -2.89 -2.14
CA ASP A 65 18.21 -4.30 -2.10
C ASP A 65 19.59 -4.56 -2.73
N ALA A 66 19.88 -3.95 -3.88
CA ALA A 66 21.19 -4.04 -4.51
C ALA A 66 22.31 -3.50 -3.59
N VAL A 67 22.08 -2.38 -2.89
CA VAL A 67 23.07 -1.87 -1.91
C VAL A 67 23.27 -2.85 -0.77
N LYS A 68 22.19 -3.43 -0.23
CA LYS A 68 22.23 -4.40 0.87
C LYS A 68 22.97 -5.69 0.51
N GLU A 69 22.87 -6.15 -0.73
CA GLU A 69 23.59 -7.35 -1.19
C GLU A 69 25.10 -7.13 -1.38
N ASN A 70 25.54 -5.88 -1.52
CA ASN A 70 26.95 -5.50 -1.65
C ASN A 70 27.61 -5.12 -0.31
N LEU A 71 26.91 -5.27 0.82
CA LEU A 71 27.36 -5.01 2.19
C LEU A 71 27.71 -6.32 2.91
#